data_AF-A0A165N460-F1
#
_entry.id   AF-A0A165N460-F1
#
_cell.length_a   1.000
_cell.length_b   1.000
_cell.length_c   1.000
_cell.angle_alpha   90.00
_cell.angle_beta   90.00
_cell.angle_gamma   90.00
#
_symmetry.space_group_name_H-M   'P 1'
#
loop_
_entity.id
_entity.type
_entity.pdbx_description
1 polymer ?
#
loop_
_entity_poly.entity_id
_entity_poly.type
_entity_poly.pdbx_seq_one_letter_code
_entity_poly.pdbx_strand_id
1 'polypeptide(L)'
;RNSVLSLYGEALTKSGGDGATAETVLKRLTGSPESDDVGLRRLIIAKAFLSRVLRRREKLDEAKDREDWLVKWFRENPHLIPEGLLRHILIPGGETTSPILEALGGAAWLDDREQTQKTAHRLIKMCTLCQSREPMVKL
;
A
#
# COMPACT_ATOMS: atom_id res chain seq x y z
N ARG A 1 2.99 16.14 10.40
CA ARG A 1 1.79 15.73 11.18
C ARG A 1 1.24 14.36 10.74
N ASN A 2 1.11 14.08 9.44
CA ASN A 2 0.56 12.80 8.95
C ASN A 2 1.45 11.57 9.22
N SER A 3 2.76 11.75 9.37
CA SER A 3 3.68 10.65 9.74
C SER A 3 3.36 9.98 11.08
N VAL A 4 3.05 10.76 12.12
CA VAL A 4 2.71 10.21 13.45
C VAL A 4 1.37 9.48 13.41
N LEU A 5 0.39 10.02 12.67
CA LEU A 5 -0.91 9.39 12.47
C LEU A 5 -0.79 8.05 11.72
N SER A 6 0.11 7.95 10.75
CA SER A 6 0.35 6.70 10.00
C SER A 6 0.89 5.60 10.91
N LEU A 7 1.88 5.90 11.74
CA LEU A 7 2.44 4.96 12.71
C LEU A 7 1.40 4.56 13.76
N TYR A 8 0.61 5.52 14.24
CA TYR A 8 -0.44 5.28 15.21
C TYR A 8 -1.55 4.38 14.64
N GLY A 9 -2.03 4.66 13.43
CA GLY A 9 -3.02 3.83 12.75
C GLY A 9 -2.53 2.40 12.48
N GLU A 10 -1.26 2.25 12.08
CA GLU A 10 -0.63 0.93 11.93
C GLU A 10 -0.56 0.18 13.26
N ALA A 11 -0.08 0.82 14.33
CA ALA A 11 0.04 0.22 15.64
C ALA A 11 -1.31 -0.26 16.19
N LEU A 12 -2.37 0.55 16.04
CA LEU A 12 -3.73 0.18 16.42
C LEU A 12 -4.25 -1.01 15.60
N THR A 13 -3.91 -1.05 14.32
CA THR A 13 -4.31 -2.16 13.44
C THR A 13 -3.65 -3.47 13.89
N LYS A 14 -2.37 -3.41 14.28
CA LYS A 14 -1.60 -4.58 14.75
C LYS A 14 -1.97 -5.03 16.16
N SER A 15 -2.27 -4.10 17.06
CA SER A 15 -2.65 -4.43 18.44
C SER A 15 -4.04 -5.07 18.52
N GLY A 16 -4.90 -4.82 17.54
CA GLY A 16 -6.26 -5.34 17.49
C GLY A 16 -7.21 -4.78 18.55
N GLY A 17 -6.74 -3.86 19.41
CA GLY A 17 -7.48 -3.38 20.57
C GLY A 17 -8.58 -2.36 20.26
N ASP A 18 -8.36 -1.45 19.32
CA ASP A 18 -9.33 -0.39 19.00
C ASP A 18 -9.51 -0.21 17.49
N GLY A 19 -10.35 -1.08 16.92
CA GLY A 19 -10.70 -1.04 15.50
C GLY A 19 -11.46 0.22 15.08
N ALA A 20 -12.21 0.87 15.98
CA ALA A 20 -12.98 2.07 15.65
C ALA A 20 -12.07 3.29 15.49
N THR A 21 -11.11 3.45 16.42
CA THR A 21 -10.10 4.50 16.32
C THR A 21 -9.16 4.25 15.15
N ALA A 22 -8.75 2.99 14.93
CA ALA A 22 -7.95 2.61 13.76
C ALA A 22 -8.65 2.99 12.45
N GLU A 23 -9.94 2.66 12.31
CA GLU A 23 -10.75 3.01 11.13
C GLU A 23 -10.75 4.52 10.89
N THR A 24 -11.01 5.31 11.94
CA THR A 24 -11.11 6.78 11.85
C THR A 24 -9.79 7.43 11.43
N VAL A 25 -8.69 7.02 12.06
CA VAL A 25 -7.34 7.53 11.76
C VAL A 25 -6.94 7.18 10.33
N LEU A 26 -7.17 5.93 9.91
CA LEU A 26 -6.80 5.47 8.57
C LEU A 26 -7.69 6.09 7.49
N LYS A 27 -9.00 6.26 7.73
CA LYS A 27 -9.90 6.98 6.81
C LYS A 27 -9.40 8.40 6.56
N ARG A 28 -9.00 9.12 7.62
CA ARG A 28 -8.42 10.46 7.51
C ARG A 28 -7.14 10.50 6.66
N LEU A 29 -6.25 9.52 6.83
CA LEU A 29 -5.04 9.40 6.03
C LEU A 29 -5.34 9.13 4.54
N THR A 30 -6.36 8.33 4.25
CA THR A 30 -6.76 8.03 2.86
C THR A 30 -7.51 9.17 2.17
N GLY A 31 -8.15 10.06 2.92
CA GLY A 31 -8.92 11.20 2.38
C GLY A 31 -8.09 12.44 2.06
N SER A 32 -6.82 12.49 2.49
CA SER A 32 -5.92 13.64 2.26
C SER A 32 -4.55 13.14 1.77
N PRO A 33 -4.46 12.55 0.56
CA PRO A 33 -3.20 12.06 0.05
C PRO A 33 -2.23 13.22 -0.22
N GLU A 34 -1.00 13.08 0.26
CA GLU A 34 0.12 13.93 -0.15
C GLU A 34 0.59 13.47 -1.56
N SER A 35 0.94 14.41 -2.42
CA SER A 35 1.31 14.15 -3.83
C SER A 35 2.76 13.73 -4.05
N ASP A 36 3.55 13.59 -2.98
CA ASP A 36 4.93 13.14 -3.04
C ASP A 36 5.05 11.60 -2.88
N ASP A 37 6.25 11.08 -3.16
CA ASP A 37 6.55 9.64 -3.03
C ASP A 37 6.24 9.11 -1.62
N VAL A 38 6.44 9.95 -0.60
CA VAL A 38 6.17 9.60 0.81
C VAL A 38 4.67 9.52 1.07
N GLY A 39 3.89 10.46 0.54
CA GLY A 39 2.44 10.49 0.55
C GLY A 39 1.82 9.26 -0.09
N LEU A 40 2.32 8.88 -1.27
CA LEU A 40 1.87 7.68 -1.97
C LEU A 40 2.10 6.41 -1.15
N ARG A 41 3.29 6.25 -0.57
CA ARG A 41 3.60 5.12 0.32
C ARG A 41 2.67 5.07 1.52
N ARG A 42 2.42 6.22 2.16
CA ARG A 42 1.47 6.32 3.28
C ARG A 42 0.05 5.96 2.85
N LEU A 43 -0.39 6.40 1.69
CA LEU A 43 -1.71 6.07 1.16
C LEU A 43 -1.89 4.57 0.97
N ILE A 44 -0.90 3.90 0.39
CA ILE A 44 -0.91 2.45 0.17
C ILE A 44 -0.95 1.70 1.51
N ILE A 45 -0.06 2.07 2.43
CA ILE A 45 -0.01 1.50 3.79
C ILE A 45 -1.36 1.69 4.49
N ALA A 46 -1.91 2.91 4.45
CA ALA A 46 -3.16 3.24 5.10
C ALA A 46 -4.35 2.47 4.49
N LYS A 47 -4.43 2.33 3.16
CA LYS A 47 -5.46 1.53 2.50
C LYS A 47 -5.35 0.05 2.85
N ALA A 48 -4.13 -0.50 2.87
CA ALA A 48 -3.90 -1.90 3.23
C ALA A 48 -4.32 -2.19 4.67
N PHE A 49 -3.90 -1.38 5.64
CA PHE A 49 -4.34 -1.53 7.03
C PHE A 49 -5.82 -1.25 7.21
N LEU A 50 -6.39 -0.29 6.50
CA LEU A 50 -7.82 0.02 6.57
C LEU A 50 -8.68 -1.16 6.09
N SER A 51 -8.30 -1.82 4.99
CA SER A 51 -9.02 -3.01 4.51
C SER A 51 -9.10 -4.11 5.59
N ARG A 52 -8.02 -4.33 6.35
CA ARG A 52 -8.00 -5.28 7.48
C ARG A 52 -8.90 -4.86 8.63
N VAL A 53 -8.88 -3.58 8.99
CA VAL A 53 -9.74 -3.05 10.06
C VAL A 53 -11.20 -3.20 9.65
N LEU A 54 -11.53 -2.88 8.40
CA LEU A 54 -12.88 -3.02 7.86
C LEU A 54 -13.35 -4.48 7.86
N ARG A 55 -12.50 -5.43 7.46
CA ARG A 55 -12.80 -6.87 7.55
C ARG A 55 -13.09 -7.34 8.97
N ARG A 56 -12.24 -6.97 9.94
CA ARG A 56 -12.46 -7.29 11.36
C ARG A 56 -13.72 -6.67 11.94
N ARG A 57 -14.23 -5.61 11.33
CA ARG A 57 -15.48 -4.94 11.68
C ARG A 57 -16.66 -5.38 10.80
N GLU A 58 -16.49 -6.48 10.05
CA GLU A 58 -17.50 -7.07 9.18
C GLU A 58 -18.01 -6.14 8.05
N LYS A 59 -17.26 -5.08 7.73
CA LYS A 59 -17.52 -4.16 6.62
C LYS A 59 -16.86 -4.66 5.33
N LEU A 60 -17.32 -5.82 4.85
CA LEU A 60 -16.66 -6.57 3.78
C LEU A 60 -16.65 -5.83 2.45
N ASP A 61 -17.73 -5.14 2.08
CA ASP A 61 -17.82 -4.40 0.81
C ASP A 61 -16.82 -3.23 0.78
N GLU A 62 -16.80 -2.40 1.84
CA GLU A 62 -15.82 -1.32 1.96
C GLU A 62 -14.37 -1.86 1.97
N ALA A 63 -14.13 -3.03 2.58
CA ALA A 63 -12.82 -3.64 2.56
C ALA A 63 -12.42 -4.07 1.14
N LYS A 64 -13.33 -4.74 0.43
CA LYS A 64 -13.09 -5.26 -0.92
C LYS A 64 -12.80 -4.13 -1.91
N ASP A 65 -13.52 -3.02 -1.85
CA ASP A 65 -13.25 -1.85 -2.70
C ASP A 65 -11.81 -1.34 -2.55
N ARG A 66 -11.28 -1.36 -1.31
CA ARG A 66 -9.90 -0.95 -1.02
C ARG A 66 -8.90 -2.00 -1.50
N GLU A 67 -9.23 -3.28 -1.35
CA GLU A 67 -8.42 -4.40 -1.82
C GLU A 67 -8.30 -4.40 -3.34
N ASP A 68 -9.41 -4.25 -4.07
CA ASP A 68 -9.44 -4.20 -5.54
C ASP A 68 -8.63 -3.02 -6.07
N TRP A 69 -8.73 -1.85 -5.42
CA TRP A 69 -7.90 -0.71 -5.75
C TRP A 69 -6.40 -1.03 -5.57
N LEU A 70 -6.03 -1.67 -4.45
CA LEU A 70 -4.63 -2.04 -4.17
C LEU A 70 -4.12 -3.08 -5.17
N VAL A 71 -4.92 -4.10 -5.49
CA VAL A 71 -4.57 -5.13 -6.48
C VAL A 71 -4.31 -4.49 -7.84
N LYS A 72 -5.22 -3.63 -8.31
CA LYS A 72 -5.03 -2.91 -9.57
C LYS A 72 -3.76 -2.07 -9.53
N TRP A 73 -3.57 -1.30 -8.47
CA TRP A 73 -2.40 -0.43 -8.32
C TRP A 73 -1.09 -1.22 -8.31
N PHE A 74 -1.02 -2.35 -7.60
CA PHE A 74 0.17 -3.21 -7.54
C PHE A 74 0.48 -3.89 -8.87
N ARG A 75 -0.54 -4.29 -9.63
CA ARG A 75 -0.34 -4.84 -10.99
C ARG A 75 0.22 -3.80 -11.95
N GLU A 76 -0.23 -2.56 -11.84
CA GLU A 76 0.27 -1.44 -12.66
C GLU A 76 1.65 -0.96 -12.19
N ASN A 77 1.95 -1.10 -10.89
CA ASN A 77 3.15 -0.54 -10.26
C ASN A 77 3.92 -1.59 -9.41
N PRO A 78 4.30 -2.75 -9.98
CA PRO A 78 4.85 -3.88 -9.22
C PRO A 78 6.19 -3.56 -8.55
N HIS A 79 6.87 -2.49 -8.98
CA HIS A 79 8.24 -2.16 -8.61
C HIS A 79 8.38 -0.86 -7.80
N LEU A 80 7.30 -0.10 -7.61
CA LEU A 80 7.36 1.19 -6.91
C LEU A 80 7.51 1.06 -5.40
N ILE A 81 7.15 -0.10 -4.86
CA ILE A 81 7.24 -0.38 -3.42
C ILE A 81 8.36 -1.38 -3.16
N PRO A 82 9.31 -1.05 -2.25
CA PRO A 82 10.35 -1.98 -1.85
C PRO A 82 9.76 -3.27 -1.29
N GLU A 83 10.41 -4.39 -1.56
CA GLU A 83 9.93 -5.72 -1.16
C GLU A 83 9.68 -5.84 0.35
N GLY A 84 10.58 -5.30 1.19
CA GLY A 84 10.39 -5.30 2.64
C GLY A 84 9.09 -4.61 3.08
N LEU A 85 8.71 -3.52 2.40
CA LEU A 85 7.46 -2.83 2.68
C LEU A 85 6.24 -3.62 2.17
N LEU A 86 6.35 -4.29 1.02
CA LEU A 86 5.30 -5.17 0.50
C LEU A 86 5.05 -6.36 1.41
N ARG A 87 6.11 -7.04 1.87
CA ARG A 87 5.98 -8.14 2.83
C ARG A 87 5.31 -7.65 4.11
N HIS A 88 5.72 -6.49 4.64
CA HIS A 88 5.11 -5.88 5.82
C HIS A 88 3.61 -5.56 5.66
N ILE A 89 3.19 -5.06 4.49
CA ILE A 89 1.78 -4.69 4.26
C ILE A 89 0.92 -5.83 3.73
N LEU A 90 1.48 -6.88 3.11
CA LEU A 90 0.72 -7.98 2.49
C LEU A 90 0.78 -9.29 3.29
N ILE A 91 1.78 -9.45 4.16
CA ILE A 91 1.98 -10.62 5.02
C ILE A 91 2.04 -10.11 6.47
N PRO A 92 0.87 -9.85 7.09
CA PRO A 92 0.82 -9.41 8.48
C PRO A 92 1.30 -10.54 9.39
N GLY A 93 2.16 -10.21 10.36
CA GLY A 93 2.70 -11.21 11.30
C GLY A 93 1.58 -11.85 12.12
N GLY A 94 1.35 -13.15 11.90
CA GLY A 94 0.39 -13.96 12.65
C GLY A 94 -0.91 -14.36 11.91
N GLU A 95 -1.14 -13.90 10.68
CA GLU A 95 -2.32 -14.29 9.87
C GLU A 95 -1.91 -15.05 8.59
N THR A 96 -2.90 -15.70 7.95
CA THR A 96 -2.81 -16.20 6.57
C THR A 96 -2.54 -15.05 5.60
N THR A 97 -2.09 -15.40 4.38
CA THR A 97 -1.87 -14.47 3.27
C THR A 97 -3.00 -13.45 3.14
N SER A 98 -2.67 -12.16 2.97
CA SER A 98 -3.72 -11.15 2.82
C SER A 98 -4.55 -11.42 1.55
N PRO A 99 -5.86 -11.09 1.55
CA PRO A 99 -6.72 -11.21 0.36
C PRO A 99 -6.15 -10.47 -0.86
N ILE A 100 -5.43 -9.38 -0.62
CA ILE A 100 -4.71 -8.61 -1.65
C ILE A 100 -3.61 -9.47 -2.29
N LEU A 101 -2.80 -10.16 -1.47
CA LEU A 101 -1.73 -11.02 -1.96
C LEU A 101 -2.30 -12.24 -2.71
N GLU A 102 -3.37 -12.83 -2.21
CA GLU A 102 -4.06 -13.93 -2.90
C GLU A 102 -4.56 -13.51 -4.28
N ALA A 103 -5.21 -12.34 -4.37
CA ALA A 103 -5.66 -11.78 -5.64
C ALA A 103 -4.53 -11.38 -6.61
N LEU A 104 -3.31 -11.20 -6.10
CA LEU A 104 -2.11 -10.97 -6.92
C LEU A 104 -1.47 -12.26 -7.45
N GLY A 105 -1.90 -13.44 -6.99
CA GLY A 105 -1.29 -14.72 -7.35
C GLY A 105 -0.49 -15.36 -6.20
N GLY A 106 -0.66 -14.87 -4.97
CA GLY A 106 -0.02 -15.41 -3.78
C GLY A 106 1.44 -15.01 -3.63
N ALA A 107 2.19 -15.76 -2.82
CA ALA A 107 3.59 -15.47 -2.52
C ALA A 107 4.49 -15.45 -3.78
N ALA A 108 4.18 -16.28 -4.79
CA ALA A 108 4.90 -16.30 -6.07
C ALA A 108 4.90 -14.93 -6.75
N TRP A 109 3.82 -14.15 -6.62
CA TRP A 109 3.78 -12.80 -7.15
C TRP A 109 4.84 -11.87 -6.54
N LEU A 110 5.28 -12.10 -5.29
CA LEU A 110 6.34 -11.29 -4.69
C LEU A 110 7.72 -11.61 -5.27
N ASP A 111 7.94 -12.89 -5.60
CA ASP A 111 9.21 -13.43 -6.10
C ASP A 111 9.38 -13.13 -7.60
N ASP A 112 8.30 -13.17 -8.38
CA ASP A 112 8.32 -12.99 -9.84
C ASP A 112 8.41 -11.51 -10.29
N ARG A 113 8.57 -10.54 -9.37
CA ARG A 113 8.64 -9.10 -9.68
C ARG A 113 10.02 -8.66 -10.17
N GLU A 114 10.70 -9.48 -10.97
CA GLU A 114 12.01 -9.14 -11.50
C GLU A 114 11.96 -7.81 -12.26
N GLN A 115 12.75 -6.84 -11.80
CA GLN A 115 12.96 -5.61 -12.54
C GLN A 115 13.88 -5.89 -13.71
N THR A 116 13.38 -5.71 -14.94
CA THR A 116 14.31 -5.64 -16.08
C THR A 116 15.23 -4.44 -15.93
N GLN A 117 16.47 -4.53 -16.45
CA GLN A 117 17.39 -3.39 -16.45
C GLN A 117 16.79 -2.13 -17.09
N LYS A 118 15.88 -2.28 -18.06
CA LYS A 118 15.15 -1.16 -18.68
C LYS A 118 14.21 -0.47 -17.70
N THR A 119 13.52 -1.24 -16.85
CA THR A 119 12.64 -0.70 -15.80
C THR A 119 13.46 0.05 -14.75
N ALA A 120 14.58 -0.53 -14.29
CA ALA A 120 15.50 0.11 -13.36
C ALA A 120 16.06 1.42 -13.94
N HIS A 121 16.50 1.40 -15.20
CA HIS A 121 17.03 2.58 -15.88
C HIS A 121 15.99 3.70 -16.03
N ARG A 122 14.71 3.37 -16.28
CA ARG A 122 13.61 4.37 -16.31
C ARG A 122 13.33 4.95 -14.93
N LEU A 123 13.35 4.15 -13.87
CA LEU A 123 13.16 4.64 -12.50
C LEU A 123 14.28 5.61 -12.05
N ILE A 124 15.49 5.42 -12.58
CA ILE A 124 16.66 6.27 -12.28
C ILE A 124 16.65 7.57 -13.11
N LYS A 125 15.91 7.63 -14.22
CA LYS A 125 15.78 8.84 -15.03
C LYS A 125 14.90 9.87 -14.33
N MET A 126 15.57 10.67 -13.50
CA MET A 126 15.05 11.84 -12.83
C MET A 126 15.71 13.08 -13.42
N CYS A 127 14.93 14.12 -13.71
CA CYS A 127 15.50 15.41 -14.09
C CYS A 127 16.32 15.96 -12.92
N THR A 128 17.60 16.27 -13.11
CA THR A 128 18.46 16.80 -12.06
C THR A 128 18.08 18.21 -11.62
N LEU A 129 17.38 18.96 -12.47
CA LEU A 129 16.98 20.34 -12.22
C LEU A 129 15.66 20.45 -11.44
N CYS A 130 14.66 19.65 -11.79
CA CYS A 130 13.32 19.73 -11.19
C CYS A 130 12.89 18.47 -10.43
N GLN A 131 13.73 17.44 -10.38
CA GLN A 131 13.46 16.13 -9.77
C GLN A 131 12.23 15.39 -10.31
N SER A 132 11.62 15.89 -11.39
CA SER A 132 10.52 15.20 -12.05
C SER A 132 11.01 13.89 -12.67
N ARG A 133 10.23 12.83 -12.49
CA ARG A 133 10.41 11.53 -13.15
C ARG A 133 9.50 11.44 -14.36
N GLU A 134 9.92 10.71 -15.40
CA GLU A 134 9.02 10.41 -16.52
C GLU A 134 7.78 9.66 -16.01
N PRO A 135 6.56 10.08 -16.40
CA PRO A 135 5.34 9.37 -16.02
C PRO A 135 5.37 7.98 -16.64
N MET A 136 5.14 6.95 -15.81
CA MET A 136 5.18 5.55 -16.25
C MET A 136 3.98 5.13 -17.11
N VAL A 137 2.99 6.01 -17.25
CA VAL A 137 1.81 5.82 -18.11
C VAL A 137 1.52 7.15 -18.82
N LYS A 138 1.24 7.10 -20.13
CA LYS A 138 0.56 8.21 -20.80
C LYS A 138 -0.90 8.20 -20.33
N LEU A 139 -1.31 9.28 -19.67
CA LEU A 139 -2.73 9.58 -19.44
C LEU A 139 -3.48 9.67 -20.77
#